data_AF-D7BJJ9-F1
#
_entry.id   AF-D7BJJ9-F1
#
_cell.length_a   1.000
_cell.length_b   1.000
_cell.length_c   1.000
_cell.angle_alpha   90.00
_cell.angle_beta   90.00
_cell.angle_gamma   90.00
#
_symmetry.space_group_name_H-M   'P 1'
#
loop_
_entity.id
_entity.type
_entity.pdbx_description
1 polymer ?
#
loop_
_entity_poly.entity_id
_entity_poly.type
_entity_poly.pdbx_seq_one_letter_code
_entity_poly.pdbx_strand_id
1 'polypeptide(L)'
;MRSNLRNTAKLTPVLEITLAGVDRLGEREFAWYHQVTYLGKRAERLAGLVQPGAGAIAVGKVEYRSWETPEGEKRAKVDIVAHDLEVFVPRGEDLTHDSQGNPRLAVGAVNQVVLVGHLTRDPERAERGPAKAGLAVNEWVPGRGGEKGSEKTHFLEIQGWGDTGTALMELGRGDPVYLEGRLVADSWESPDGSKRYATRVEVLRLLPLVHPQKQQEEEEEALPY
;
A
#
# COMPACT_ATOMS: atom_id res chain seq x y z
N MET A 1 14.22 12.51 2.56
CA MET A 1 14.17 11.29 3.40
C MET A 1 14.31 11.69 4.86
N ARG A 2 13.34 11.35 5.71
CA ARG A 2 13.46 11.43 7.18
C ARG A 2 13.66 10.01 7.71
N SER A 3 14.52 9.81 8.71
CA SER A 3 14.71 8.51 9.35
C SER A 3 14.58 8.56 10.87
N ASN A 4 14.12 7.46 11.45
CA ASN A 4 14.09 7.24 12.89
C ASN A 4 14.51 5.80 13.20
N LEU A 5 15.58 5.63 13.99
CA LEU A 5 16.03 4.33 14.48
C LEU A 5 15.58 4.16 15.92
N ARG A 6 14.78 3.12 16.19
CA ARG A 6 14.34 2.75 17.55
C ARG A 6 14.45 1.25 17.76
N ASN A 7 14.35 0.81 19.01
CA ASN A 7 14.26 -0.60 19.35
C ASN A 7 12.82 -0.99 19.69
N THR A 8 12.41 -2.21 19.35
CA THR A 8 11.20 -2.82 19.91
C THR A 8 11.43 -3.21 21.38
N ALA A 9 10.35 -3.56 22.11
CA ALA A 9 10.44 -4.11 23.47
C ALA A 9 11.31 -5.39 23.57
N LYS A 10 11.56 -6.05 22.43
CA LYS A 10 12.42 -7.23 22.32
C LYS A 10 13.81 -6.90 21.74
N LEU A 11 14.25 -5.64 21.84
CA LEU A 11 15.55 -5.14 21.36
C LEU A 11 15.81 -5.39 19.87
N THR A 12 14.75 -5.43 19.06
CA THR A 12 14.90 -5.52 17.60
C THR A 12 15.04 -4.11 17.04
N PRO A 13 16.11 -3.80 16.30
CA PRO A 13 16.25 -2.51 15.65
C PRO A 13 15.14 -2.30 14.60
N VAL A 14 14.60 -1.08 14.56
CA VAL A 14 13.55 -0.63 13.66
C VAL A 14 14.02 0.67 13.03
N LEU A 15 14.27 0.64 11.73
CA LEU A 15 14.57 1.82 10.93
C LEU A 15 13.30 2.22 10.17
N GLU A 16 12.72 3.35 10.55
CA GLU A 16 11.63 3.98 9.82
C GLU A 16 12.21 5.02 8.88
N ILE A 17 11.84 4.99 7.60
CA ILE A 17 12.29 5.94 6.58
C ILE A 17 11.10 6.48 5.80
N THR A 18 11.20 7.70 5.29
CA THR A 18 10.24 8.23 4.29
C THR A 18 10.88 8.23 2.92
N LEU A 19 10.39 7.35 2.04
CA LEU A 19 10.69 7.41 0.61
C LEU A 19 9.80 8.45 -0.05
N ALA A 20 10.38 9.21 -0.97
CA ALA A 20 9.65 10.22 -1.71
C ALA A 20 10.07 10.21 -3.18
N GLY A 21 9.10 10.18 -4.07
CA GLY A 21 9.31 10.10 -5.50
C GLY A 21 8.23 10.81 -6.29
N VAL A 22 8.38 10.79 -7.62
CA VAL A 22 7.43 11.36 -8.56
C VAL A 22 7.13 10.33 -9.63
N ASP A 23 5.85 9.97 -9.77
CA ASP A 23 5.39 9.21 -10.92
C ASP A 23 5.03 10.18 -12.06
N ARG A 24 5.38 9.83 -13.29
CA ARG A 24 4.96 10.55 -14.50
C ARG A 24 3.93 9.75 -15.26
N LEU A 25 2.69 10.23 -15.30
CA LEU A 25 1.61 9.64 -16.09
C LEU A 25 1.17 10.64 -17.15
N GLY A 26 1.64 10.44 -18.39
CA GLY A 26 1.53 11.44 -19.46
C GLY A 26 2.28 12.72 -19.08
N GLU A 27 1.60 13.86 -19.18
CA GLU A 27 2.15 15.18 -18.80
C GLU A 27 2.03 15.49 -17.30
N ARG A 28 1.34 14.62 -16.52
CA ARG A 28 1.08 14.87 -15.11
C ARG A 28 2.13 14.21 -14.22
N GLU A 29 2.63 14.97 -13.26
CA GLU A 29 3.52 14.50 -12.21
C GLU A 29 2.74 14.26 -10.91
N PHE A 30 2.93 13.10 -10.29
CA PHE A 30 2.31 12.72 -9.03
C PHE A 30 3.40 12.48 -8.00
N ALA A 31 3.58 13.44 -7.10
CA ALA A 31 4.49 13.27 -5.98
C ALA A 31 3.87 12.35 -4.92
N TRP A 32 4.67 11.44 -4.38
CA TRP A 32 4.26 10.52 -3.33
C TRP A 32 5.30 10.47 -2.21
N TYR A 33 4.82 10.20 -1.00
CA TYR A 33 5.62 10.05 0.20
C TYR A 33 5.10 8.83 0.97
N HIS A 34 5.96 7.85 1.18
CA HIS A 34 5.59 6.62 1.88
C HIS A 34 6.55 6.33 3.02
N GLN A 35 5.98 6.05 4.20
CA GLN A 35 6.76 5.58 5.33
C GLN A 35 7.00 4.08 5.18
N VAL A 36 8.28 3.70 5.21
CA VAL A 36 8.73 2.31 5.16
C VAL A 36 9.35 1.96 6.50
N THR A 37 8.95 0.83 7.05
CA THR A 37 9.53 0.23 8.27
C THR A 37 10.44 -0.91 7.87
N TYR A 38 11.70 -0.87 8.28
CA TYR A 38 12.68 -1.94 8.08
C TYR A 38 13.15 -2.49 9.43
N LEU A 39 13.02 -3.81 9.63
CA LEU A 39 13.27 -4.47 10.90
C LEU A 39 14.56 -5.30 10.86
N GLY A 40 15.27 -5.34 11.98
CA GLY A 40 16.35 -6.28 12.24
C GLY A 40 17.75 -5.67 12.20
N LYS A 41 18.77 -6.52 12.42
CA LYS A 41 20.16 -6.08 12.65
C LYS A 41 20.78 -5.24 11.53
N ARG A 42 20.32 -5.42 10.28
CA ARG A 42 20.79 -4.61 9.13
C ARG A 42 20.36 -3.15 9.23
N ALA A 43 19.26 -2.87 9.93
CA ALA A 43 18.72 -1.52 10.12
C ALA A 43 19.75 -0.58 10.77
N GLU A 44 20.53 -1.05 11.74
CA GLU A 44 21.58 -0.26 12.41
C GLU A 44 22.65 0.23 11.43
N ARG A 45 23.08 -0.63 10.49
CA ARG A 45 24.09 -0.27 9.49
C ARG A 45 23.54 0.72 8.46
N LEU A 46 22.32 0.50 8.01
CA LEU A 46 21.68 1.36 7.02
C LEU A 46 21.30 2.73 7.59
N ALA A 47 21.04 2.83 8.89
CA ALA A 47 20.66 4.09 9.54
C ALA A 47 21.67 5.21 9.32
N GLY A 48 22.98 4.89 9.27
CA GLY A 48 24.02 5.88 8.99
C GLY A 48 24.10 6.34 7.52
N LEU A 49 23.57 5.54 6.60
CA LEU A 49 23.55 5.82 5.15
C LEU A 49 22.29 6.59 4.72
N VAL A 50 21.22 6.48 5.51
CA VAL A 50 19.96 7.16 5.24
C VAL A 50 20.06 8.62 5.68
N GLN A 51 20.23 9.52 4.70
CA GLN A 51 20.25 10.96 4.87
C GLN A 51 19.29 11.63 3.87
N PRO A 52 18.85 12.89 4.09
CA PRO A 52 18.07 13.61 3.09
C PRO A 52 18.77 13.60 1.71
N GLY A 53 18.10 13.09 0.68
CA GLY A 53 18.63 13.01 -0.69
C GLY A 53 19.24 11.65 -1.04
N ALA A 54 19.49 10.78 -0.05
CA ALA A 54 19.81 9.38 -0.33
C ALA A 54 18.62 8.71 -1.03
N GLY A 55 18.93 7.90 -2.04
CA GLY A 55 17.98 7.03 -2.71
C GLY A 55 17.88 5.71 -1.96
N ALA A 56 16.73 5.06 -2.02
CA ALA A 56 16.59 3.70 -1.51
C ALA A 56 15.57 2.89 -2.30
N ILE A 57 15.84 1.60 -2.41
CA ILE A 57 14.92 0.59 -2.93
C ILE A 57 14.41 -0.19 -1.73
N ALA A 58 13.09 -0.22 -1.54
CA ALA A 58 12.45 -0.99 -0.49
C ALA A 58 11.53 -2.05 -1.14
N VAL A 59 11.79 -3.31 -0.82
CA VAL A 59 10.93 -4.43 -1.22
C VAL A 59 10.30 -5.01 0.04
N GLY A 60 8.98 -5.14 0.02
CA GLY A 60 8.22 -5.34 1.24
C GLY A 60 6.79 -5.80 1.01
N LYS A 61 6.05 -5.79 2.10
CA LYS A 61 4.61 -6.01 2.11
C LYS A 61 3.90 -4.76 2.58
N VAL A 62 2.64 -4.65 2.19
CA VAL A 62 1.71 -3.68 2.74
C VAL A 62 1.07 -4.29 3.98
N GLU A 63 1.10 -3.58 5.10
CA GLU A 63 0.60 -4.07 6.38
C GLU A 63 -0.49 -3.15 6.94
N TYR A 64 -1.71 -3.65 6.99
CA TYR A 64 -2.80 -3.03 7.74
C TYR A 64 -2.61 -3.21 9.25
N ARG A 65 -2.81 -2.13 10.00
CA ARG A 65 -2.95 -2.14 11.47
C ARG A 65 -4.11 -1.25 11.91
N SER A 66 -4.82 -1.70 12.95
CA SER A 66 -5.86 -0.95 13.64
C SER A 66 -5.53 -0.89 15.12
N TRP A 67 -5.82 0.24 15.76
CA TRP A 67 -5.63 0.43 17.19
C TRP A 67 -6.64 1.44 17.74
N GLU A 68 -6.83 1.45 19.05
CA GLU A 68 -7.60 2.46 19.75
C GLU A 68 -6.64 3.52 20.32
N THR A 69 -6.95 4.80 20.15
CA THR A 69 -6.18 5.88 20.78
C THR A 69 -6.49 5.94 22.28
N PRO A 70 -5.64 6.59 23.11
CA PRO A 70 -5.94 6.81 24.53
C PRO A 70 -7.31 7.49 24.77
N GLU A 71 -7.79 8.26 23.81
CA GLU A 71 -9.09 8.95 23.82
C GLU A 71 -10.26 8.06 23.37
N GLY A 72 -10.03 6.76 23.11
CA GLY A 72 -11.05 5.80 22.70
C GLY A 72 -11.36 5.75 21.20
N GLU A 73 -10.60 6.49 20.37
CA GLU A 73 -10.87 6.55 18.94
C GLU A 73 -10.24 5.37 18.19
N LYS A 74 -11.01 4.68 17.36
CA LYS A 74 -10.46 3.66 16.45
C LYS A 74 -9.72 4.31 15.29
N ARG A 75 -8.45 3.96 15.13
CA ARG A 75 -7.59 4.38 14.02
C ARG A 75 -7.11 3.16 13.24
N ALA A 76 -6.98 3.35 11.94
CA ALA A 76 -6.37 2.38 11.05
C ALA A 76 -5.29 3.04 10.20
N LYS A 77 -4.26 2.26 9.84
CA LYS A 77 -3.18 2.68 8.96
C LYS A 77 -2.70 1.51 8.12
N VAL A 78 -2.29 1.83 6.92
CA VAL A 78 -1.61 0.93 6.00
C VAL A 78 -0.15 1.37 5.93
N ASP A 79 0.74 0.51 6.41
CA ASP A 79 2.19 0.72 6.45
C ASP A 79 2.89 -0.11 5.38
N ILE A 80 4.12 0.27 5.02
CA ILE A 80 5.01 -0.57 4.22
C ILE A 80 6.03 -1.19 5.18
N VAL A 81 6.11 -2.52 5.21
CA VAL A 81 7.12 -3.26 5.97
C VAL A 81 8.07 -3.92 4.99
N ALA A 82 9.29 -3.36 4.91
CA ALA A 82 10.34 -3.86 4.04
C ALA A 82 11.02 -5.08 4.65
N HIS A 83 11.19 -6.12 3.84
CA HIS A 83 12.10 -7.24 4.15
C HIS A 83 13.46 -7.06 3.47
N ASP A 84 13.52 -6.25 2.41
CA ASP A 84 14.76 -5.82 1.79
C ASP A 84 14.81 -4.30 1.64
N LEU A 85 15.99 -3.74 1.91
CA LEU A 85 16.26 -2.31 1.85
C LEU A 85 17.69 -2.07 1.38
N GLU A 86 17.81 -1.44 0.23
CA GLU A 86 19.09 -1.00 -0.34
C GLU A 86 19.12 0.51 -0.42
N VAL A 87 20.25 1.11 -0.04
CA VAL A 87 20.46 2.55 -0.08
C VAL A 87 21.50 2.86 -1.16
N PHE A 88 21.23 3.86 -1.97
CA PHE A 88 22.10 4.30 -3.07
C PHE A 88 22.19 5.82 -3.11
N VAL A 89 23.18 6.32 -3.85
CA VAL A 89 23.37 7.76 -4.07
C VAL A 89 22.86 8.12 -5.47
N PRO A 90 21.71 8.82 -5.58
CA PRO A 90 21.21 9.29 -6.87
C PRO A 90 22.11 10.41 -7.41
N ARG A 91 22.07 10.64 -8.71
CA ARG A 91 22.71 11.84 -9.28
C ARG A 91 21.88 13.06 -8.92
N GLY A 92 22.52 14.21 -8.73
CA GLY A 92 21.81 15.44 -8.36
C GLY A 92 20.69 15.83 -9.33
N GLU A 93 20.88 15.54 -10.62
CA GLU A 93 19.89 15.76 -11.69
C GLU A 93 18.67 14.82 -11.62
N ASP A 94 18.79 13.68 -10.93
CA ASP A 94 17.68 12.74 -10.73
C ASP A 94 16.74 13.20 -9.60
N LEU A 95 17.13 14.23 -8.83
CA LEU A 95 16.38 14.76 -7.70
C LEU A 95 15.60 16.02 -8.06
N THR A 96 14.39 16.13 -7.51
CA THR A 96 13.63 17.38 -7.40
C THR A 96 13.37 17.71 -5.94
N HIS A 97 12.87 18.91 -5.65
CA HIS A 97 12.57 19.35 -4.29
C HIS A 97 11.11 19.81 -4.20
N ASP A 98 10.49 19.60 -3.03
CA ASP A 98 9.19 20.24 -2.75
C ASP A 98 9.36 21.70 -2.31
N SER A 99 8.24 22.38 -2.06
CA SER A 99 8.23 23.78 -1.63
C SER A 99 8.92 24.01 -0.27
N GLN A 100 9.15 22.95 0.50
CA GLN A 100 9.86 22.99 1.79
C GLN A 100 11.33 22.57 1.63
N GLY A 101 11.80 22.31 0.42
CA GLY A 101 13.17 21.88 0.14
C GLY A 101 13.43 20.40 0.45
N ASN A 102 12.42 19.57 0.66
CA ASN A 102 12.67 18.14 0.85
C ASN A 102 12.94 17.47 -0.52
N PRO A 103 13.99 16.65 -0.63
CA PRO A 103 14.32 15.97 -1.88
C PRO A 103 13.35 14.83 -2.18
N ARG A 104 13.06 14.65 -3.47
CA ARG A 104 12.27 13.59 -4.08
C ARG A 104 13.00 13.03 -5.28
N LEU A 105 12.94 11.72 -5.49
CA LEU A 105 13.48 11.13 -6.71
C LEU A 105 12.52 11.44 -7.87
N ALA A 106 12.96 12.26 -8.82
CA ALA A 106 12.16 12.69 -9.98
C ALA A 106 12.33 11.77 -11.18
N VAL A 107 13.51 11.17 -11.31
CA VAL A 107 13.87 10.26 -12.41
C VAL A 107 14.19 8.89 -11.82
N GLY A 108 13.56 7.85 -12.37
CA GLY A 108 13.76 6.47 -11.91
C GLY A 108 13.06 6.12 -10.59
N ALA A 109 12.16 6.97 -10.09
CA ALA A 109 11.28 6.61 -8.99
C ALA A 109 10.34 5.49 -9.40
N VAL A 110 10.19 4.50 -8.51
CA VAL A 110 9.30 3.35 -8.71
C VAL A 110 8.34 3.28 -7.53
N ASN A 111 7.05 3.20 -7.84
CA ASN A 111 5.98 2.96 -6.88
C ASN A 111 5.07 1.87 -7.47
N GLN A 112 5.27 0.64 -7.01
CA GLN A 112 4.56 -0.52 -7.53
C GLN A 112 4.02 -1.37 -6.38
N VAL A 113 2.76 -1.78 -6.53
CA VAL A 113 2.04 -2.67 -5.63
C VAL A 113 1.44 -3.78 -6.47
N VAL A 114 1.59 -5.02 -6.01
CA VAL A 114 0.92 -6.19 -6.58
C VAL A 114 0.18 -6.89 -5.46
N LEU A 115 -1.13 -7.11 -5.63
CA LEU A 115 -1.98 -7.71 -4.61
C LEU A 115 -2.92 -8.74 -5.22
N VAL A 116 -3.22 -9.75 -4.43
CA VAL A 116 -4.29 -10.71 -4.68
C VAL A 116 -5.15 -10.78 -3.42
N GLY A 117 -6.46 -10.65 -3.59
CA GLY A 117 -7.38 -10.62 -2.45
C GLY A 117 -8.83 -10.68 -2.89
N HIS A 118 -9.74 -10.50 -1.94
CA HIS A 118 -11.19 -10.51 -2.19
C HIS A 118 -11.81 -9.16 -1.86
N LEU A 119 -12.79 -8.73 -2.65
CA LEU A 119 -13.52 -7.50 -2.36
C LEU A 119 -14.31 -7.65 -1.04
N THR A 120 -14.21 -6.67 -0.15
CA THR A 120 -14.89 -6.71 1.17
C THR A 120 -16.25 -6.02 1.17
N ARG A 121 -16.54 -5.25 0.13
CA ARG A 121 -17.79 -4.55 -0.12
C ARG A 121 -17.97 -4.33 -1.62
N ASP A 122 -19.19 -4.05 -2.02
CA ASP A 122 -19.48 -3.69 -3.40
C ASP A 122 -18.71 -2.41 -3.78
N PRO A 123 -18.18 -2.34 -5.02
CA PRO A 123 -17.58 -1.13 -5.56
C PRO A 123 -18.58 0.03 -5.61
N GLU A 124 -18.11 1.22 -5.23
CA GLU A 124 -18.90 2.45 -5.25
C GLU A 124 -18.18 3.51 -6.08
N ARG A 125 -18.93 4.32 -6.83
CA ARG A 125 -18.39 5.43 -7.62
C ARG A 125 -19.22 6.69 -7.42
N ALA A 126 -18.55 7.79 -7.07
CA ALA A 126 -19.15 9.12 -7.12
C ALA A 126 -19.21 9.66 -8.56
N GLU A 127 -20.17 10.53 -8.87
CA GLU A 127 -20.47 11.01 -10.24
C GLU A 127 -19.24 11.45 -11.07
N ARG A 128 -18.21 12.04 -10.43
CA ARG A 128 -16.96 12.46 -11.07
C ARG A 128 -15.70 11.92 -10.37
N GLY A 129 -15.81 10.79 -9.68
CA GLY A 129 -14.73 10.19 -8.89
C GLY A 129 -14.25 8.83 -9.43
N PRO A 130 -13.19 8.26 -8.83
CA PRO A 130 -12.80 6.90 -9.12
C PRO A 130 -13.84 5.92 -8.56
N ALA A 131 -13.89 4.72 -9.13
CA ALA A 131 -14.54 3.60 -8.47
C ALA A 131 -13.67 3.16 -7.28
N LYS A 132 -14.29 2.85 -6.14
CA LYS A 132 -13.60 2.46 -4.91
C LYS A 132 -14.20 1.19 -4.34
N ALA A 133 -13.34 0.30 -3.84
CA ALA A 133 -13.75 -0.88 -3.11
C ALA A 133 -12.79 -1.17 -1.95
N GLY A 134 -13.25 -1.97 -0.99
CA GLY A 134 -12.36 -2.54 0.01
C GLY A 134 -11.79 -3.87 -0.48
N LEU A 135 -10.53 -4.15 -0.16
CA LEU A 135 -9.85 -5.41 -0.47
C LEU A 135 -9.32 -6.06 0.81
N ALA A 136 -9.59 -7.35 0.98
CA ALA A 136 -8.98 -8.18 2.02
C ALA A 136 -7.88 -9.03 1.41
N VAL A 137 -6.66 -8.92 1.96
CA VAL A 137 -5.50 -9.73 1.60
C VAL A 137 -5.06 -10.50 2.83
N ASN A 138 -5.04 -11.83 2.76
CA ASN A 138 -4.70 -12.67 3.91
C ASN A 138 -3.21 -13.05 3.90
N GLU A 139 -2.60 -13.02 5.08
CA GLU A 139 -1.22 -13.44 5.35
C GLU A 139 -1.25 -14.57 6.39
N TRP A 140 -0.55 -15.67 6.10
CA TRP A 140 -0.26 -16.68 7.13
C TRP A 140 0.93 -16.24 7.98
N VAL A 141 0.73 -16.18 9.29
CA VAL A 141 1.74 -15.83 10.28
C VAL A 141 2.16 -17.10 11.04
N PRO A 142 3.41 -17.57 10.87
CA PRO A 142 3.91 -18.71 11.62
C PRO A 142 3.95 -18.43 13.14
N GLY A 143 3.51 -19.41 13.93
CA GLY A 143 3.64 -19.35 15.40
C GLY A 143 5.09 -19.46 15.85
N ARG A 144 5.37 -19.04 17.09
CA ARG A 144 6.72 -19.13 17.69
C ARG A 144 6.71 -20.13 18.84
N GLY A 145 7.81 -20.85 19.03
CA GLY A 145 8.00 -21.69 20.22
C GLY A 145 6.93 -22.77 20.42
N GLY A 146 6.42 -23.37 19.34
CA GLY A 146 5.39 -24.41 19.40
C GLY A 146 3.95 -23.90 19.38
N GLU A 147 3.73 -22.59 19.38
CA GLU A 147 2.40 -22.00 19.13
C GLU A 147 1.92 -22.33 17.70
N LYS A 148 0.60 -22.52 17.55
CA LYS A 148 0.00 -22.64 16.21
C LYS A 148 0.13 -21.32 15.47
N GLY A 149 0.39 -21.38 14.16
CA GLY A 149 0.29 -20.21 13.30
C GLY A 149 -1.14 -19.66 13.26
N SER A 150 -1.25 -18.42 12.81
CA SER A 150 -2.52 -17.71 12.68
C SER A 150 -2.62 -17.01 11.33
N GLU A 151 -3.84 -16.71 10.92
CA GLU A 151 -4.11 -15.89 9.75
C GLU A 151 -4.29 -14.44 10.17
N LYS A 152 -3.69 -13.52 9.39
CA LYS A 152 -3.86 -12.08 9.54
C LYS A 152 -4.45 -11.53 8.26
N THR A 153 -5.56 -10.81 8.35
CA THR A 153 -6.15 -10.11 7.21
C THR A 153 -5.70 -8.65 7.17
N HIS A 154 -5.22 -8.22 6.01
CA HIS A 154 -4.94 -6.83 5.70
C HIS A 154 -6.07 -6.23 4.88
N PHE A 155 -6.70 -5.20 5.46
CA PHE A 155 -7.77 -4.46 4.80
C PHE A 155 -7.19 -3.22 4.12
N LEU A 156 -7.46 -3.10 2.83
CA LEU A 156 -6.96 -2.03 1.97
C LEU A 156 -8.13 -1.36 1.26
N GLU A 157 -7.98 -0.09 0.92
CA GLU A 157 -8.88 0.59 0.00
C GLU A 157 -8.20 0.67 -1.38
N ILE A 158 -8.90 0.23 -2.40
CA ILE A 158 -8.46 0.27 -3.79
C ILE A 158 -9.31 1.28 -4.57
N GLN A 159 -8.71 1.95 -5.54
CA GLN A 159 -9.40 2.89 -6.42
C GLN A 159 -9.00 2.69 -7.89
N GLY A 160 -9.97 2.72 -8.80
CA GLY A 160 -9.76 2.62 -10.24
C GLY A 160 -10.31 3.83 -10.97
N TRP A 161 -9.61 4.27 -12.01
CA TRP A 161 -10.00 5.37 -12.89
C TRP A 161 -10.25 4.85 -14.31
N GLY A 162 -11.07 5.54 -15.10
CA GLY A 162 -11.35 5.15 -16.48
C GLY A 162 -11.74 3.67 -16.58
N ASP A 163 -11.01 2.93 -17.42
CA ASP A 163 -11.26 1.51 -17.68
C ASP A 163 -11.06 0.63 -16.44
N THR A 164 -10.03 0.87 -15.61
CA THR A 164 -9.84 0.09 -14.38
C THR A 164 -10.95 0.37 -13.37
N GLY A 165 -11.47 1.60 -13.36
CA GLY A 165 -12.65 1.93 -12.58
C GLY A 165 -13.88 1.20 -13.11
N THR A 166 -14.06 1.09 -14.42
CA THR A 166 -15.24 0.44 -15.02
C THR A 166 -15.20 -1.05 -14.73
N ALA A 167 -14.05 -1.70 -14.97
CA ALA A 167 -13.82 -3.10 -14.60
C ALA A 167 -14.04 -3.35 -13.11
N LEU A 168 -13.62 -2.41 -12.23
CA LEU A 168 -13.89 -2.53 -10.80
C LEU A 168 -15.39 -2.52 -10.51
N MET A 169 -16.18 -1.66 -11.18
CA MET A 169 -17.65 -1.58 -10.97
C MET A 169 -18.43 -2.79 -11.49
N GLU A 170 -17.83 -3.66 -12.30
CA GLU A 170 -18.44 -4.91 -12.79
C GLU A 170 -18.34 -6.05 -11.76
N LEU A 171 -17.60 -5.83 -10.67
CA LEU A 171 -17.40 -6.81 -9.59
C LEU A 171 -18.34 -6.56 -8.42
N GLY A 172 -18.52 -7.58 -7.59
CA GLY A 172 -19.27 -7.53 -6.34
C GLY A 172 -18.43 -7.91 -5.13
N ARG A 173 -18.99 -7.66 -3.95
CA ARG A 173 -18.41 -8.14 -2.68
C ARG A 173 -18.11 -9.64 -2.77
N GLY A 174 -16.90 -10.00 -2.35
CA GLY A 174 -16.42 -11.38 -2.31
C GLY A 174 -15.68 -11.81 -3.57
N ASP A 175 -15.75 -11.06 -4.68
CA ASP A 175 -15.03 -11.45 -5.89
C ASP A 175 -13.51 -11.40 -5.66
N PRO A 176 -12.77 -12.45 -6.05
CA PRO A 176 -11.32 -12.46 -5.98
C PRO A 176 -10.73 -11.67 -7.15
N VAL A 177 -9.69 -10.89 -6.85
CA VAL A 177 -9.01 -10.05 -7.84
C VAL A 177 -7.50 -10.16 -7.70
N TYR A 178 -6.82 -10.14 -8.84
CA TYR A 178 -5.42 -9.75 -8.95
C TYR A 178 -5.37 -8.28 -9.39
N LEU A 179 -4.46 -7.50 -8.80
CA LEU A 179 -4.22 -6.14 -9.23
C LEU A 179 -2.75 -5.77 -9.20
N GLU A 180 -2.40 -4.86 -10.11
CA GLU A 180 -1.15 -4.09 -10.09
C GLU A 180 -1.51 -2.61 -10.00
N GLY A 181 -0.74 -1.86 -9.22
CA GLY A 181 -1.03 -0.47 -8.98
C GLY A 181 0.09 0.25 -8.27
N ARG A 182 -0.27 1.38 -7.64
CA ARG A 182 0.64 2.25 -6.89
C ARG A 182 0.01 2.68 -5.58
N LEU A 183 0.83 2.91 -4.56
CA LEU A 183 0.34 3.50 -3.31
C LEU A 183 0.15 4.99 -3.50
N VAL A 184 -1.02 5.49 -3.10
CA VAL A 184 -1.34 6.92 -3.06
C VAL A 184 -1.75 7.29 -1.64
N ALA A 185 -1.39 8.49 -1.20
CA ALA A 185 -1.76 9.00 0.11
C ALA A 185 -2.61 10.25 -0.06
N ASP A 186 -3.83 10.21 0.46
CA ASP A 186 -4.69 11.39 0.52
C ASP A 186 -4.69 11.96 1.93
N SER A 187 -4.84 13.28 2.01
CA SER A 187 -5.11 13.95 3.28
C SER A 187 -6.33 14.85 3.18
N TRP A 188 -7.17 14.84 4.20
CA TRP A 188 -8.34 15.69 4.30
C TRP A 188 -8.50 16.19 5.73
N GLU A 189 -9.23 17.27 5.91
CA GLU A 189 -9.64 17.74 7.24
C GLU A 189 -10.95 17.02 7.61
N SER A 190 -10.99 16.37 8.78
CA SER A 190 -12.23 15.83 9.30
C SER A 190 -13.08 16.94 9.94
N PRO A 191 -14.40 16.72 10.16
CA PRO A 191 -15.29 17.73 10.72
C PRO A 191 -14.88 18.28 12.09
N ASP A 192 -14.02 17.57 12.81
CA ASP A 192 -13.41 17.98 14.08
C ASP A 192 -12.20 18.91 13.91
N GLY A 193 -11.86 19.31 12.68
CA GLY A 193 -10.68 20.12 12.34
C GLY A 193 -9.36 19.35 12.31
N SER A 194 -9.38 18.03 12.55
CA SER A 194 -8.16 17.22 12.55
C SER A 194 -7.76 16.78 11.15
N LYS A 195 -6.46 16.88 10.81
CA LYS A 195 -5.97 16.39 9.53
C LYS A 195 -5.86 14.86 9.54
N ARG A 196 -6.56 14.21 8.61
CA ARG A 196 -6.56 12.76 8.39
C ARG A 196 -5.69 12.42 7.19
N TYR A 197 -5.14 11.21 7.22
CA TYR A 197 -4.35 10.64 6.14
C TYR A 197 -4.84 9.23 5.87
N ALA A 198 -4.96 8.84 4.61
CA ALA A 198 -5.18 7.45 4.23
C ALA A 198 -4.31 7.07 3.05
N THR A 199 -3.64 5.93 3.18
CA THR A 199 -2.95 5.27 2.08
C THR A 199 -3.92 4.33 1.39
N ARG A 200 -3.99 4.42 0.05
CA ARG A 200 -4.82 3.61 -0.83
C ARG A 200 -3.97 3.00 -1.93
N VAL A 201 -4.53 2.04 -2.64
CA VAL A 201 -3.94 1.52 -3.88
C VAL A 201 -4.71 2.08 -5.07
N GLU A 202 -4.03 2.84 -5.93
CA GLU A 202 -4.57 3.19 -7.24
C GLU A 202 -4.24 2.08 -8.24
N VAL A 203 -5.30 1.49 -8.82
CA VAL A 203 -5.24 0.31 -9.67
C VAL A 203 -4.91 0.73 -11.10
N LEU A 204 -3.78 0.22 -11.61
CA LEU A 204 -3.33 0.42 -12.99
C LEU A 204 -3.68 -0.79 -13.87
N ARG A 205 -3.77 -1.98 -13.27
CA ARG A 205 -4.24 -3.20 -13.92
C ARG A 205 -5.10 -4.00 -12.94
N LEU A 206 -6.26 -4.45 -13.41
CA LEU A 206 -7.18 -5.30 -12.65
C LEU A 206 -7.48 -6.55 -13.46
N LEU A 207 -7.42 -7.71 -12.82
CA LEU A 207 -7.85 -8.98 -13.38
C LEU A 207 -8.81 -9.65 -12.38
N PRO A 208 -10.11 -9.76 -12.71
CA PRO A 208 -11.01 -10.64 -11.98
C PRO A 208 -10.47 -12.06 -12.02
N LEU A 209 -10.46 -12.73 -10.88
CA LEU A 209 -10.10 -14.13 -10.79
C LEU A 209 -11.39 -14.94 -10.78
N VAL A 210 -11.45 -16.00 -11.58
CA VAL A 210 -12.66 -16.83 -11.64
C VAL A 210 -12.64 -17.82 -10.49
N HIS A 211 -13.76 -17.90 -9.76
CA HIS A 211 -13.94 -18.97 -8.79
C HIS A 211 -14.33 -20.25 -9.56
N PRO A 212 -13.59 -21.38 -9.42
CA PRO A 212 -13.86 -22.59 -10.19
C PRO A 212 -15.30 -23.11 -10.06
N GLN A 213 -15.95 -22.86 -8.92
CA GLN A 213 -17.33 -23.30 -8.67
C GLN A 213 -18.39 -22.46 -9.39
N LYS A 214 -18.19 -21.14 -9.57
CA LYS A 214 -19.13 -20.28 -10.33
C LYS A 214 -19.20 -20.71 -11.80
N GLN A 215 -18.08 -21.13 -12.38
CA GLN A 215 -18.04 -21.67 -13.75
C GLN A 215 -18.83 -22.98 -13.88
N GLN A 216 -18.76 -23.87 -12.89
CA GLN A 216 -19.53 -25.11 -12.90
C GLN A 216 -21.04 -24.88 -12.73
N GLU A 217 -21.43 -23.95 -11.85
CA GLU A 217 -22.84 -23.59 -11.66
C GLU A 217 -23.44 -22.92 -12.90
N GLU A 218 -22.70 -22.02 -13.56
CA GLU A 218 -23.13 -21.40 -14.83
C GLU A 218 -23.16 -22.39 -16.00
N GLU A 219 -22.23 -23.35 -16.06
CA GLU A 219 -22.24 -24.43 -17.05
C GLU A 219 -23.38 -25.43 -16.83
N GLU A 220 -23.74 -25.73 -15.57
CA GLU A 220 -24.89 -26.59 -15.23
C GLU A 220 -26.24 -25.90 -15.48
N GLU A 221 -26.37 -24.58 -15.23
CA GLU A 221 -27.58 -23.81 -15.56
C GLU A 221 -27.77 -23.58 -17.07
N ALA A 222 -26.68 -23.59 -17.87
CA ALA A 222 -26.73 -23.37 -19.31
C ALA A 222 -27.16 -24.60 -20.13
N LEU A 223 -27.38 -25.76 -19.51
CA LEU A 223 -27.86 -26.96 -20.19
C LEU A 223 -29.40 -26.89 -20.38
N PRO A 224 -29.91 -26.84 -21.63
CA PRO A 224 -31.34 -26.97 -21.85
C PRO A 224 -31.80 -28.39 -21.52
N TYR A 225 -32.91 -28.49 -20.78
CA TYR A 225 -33.62 -29.74 -20.49
C TYR A 225 -34.06 -30.48 -21.75
#